data_AF-A0AAD6FY72-F1
#
_entry.id   AF-A0AAD6FY72-F1
#
_cell.length_a   1.000
_cell.length_b   1.000
_cell.length_c   1.000
_cell.angle_alpha   90.00
_cell.angle_beta   90.00
_cell.angle_gamma   90.00
#
_symmetry.space_group_name_H-M   'P 1'
#
loop_
_entity.id
_entity.type
_entity.pdbx_description
1 polymer ?
#
loop_
_entity_poly.entity_id
_entity_poly.type
_entity_poly.pdbx_seq_one_letter_code
_entity_poly.pdbx_strand_id
1 'polypeptide(L)'
;MYYKSLIPGSLALLLASCAQACSPRSDAGDSNNPIVVGKDGPAPAESLGYAINHFGLLTTNLEAMKHFYGDILGMRLLFDAHVTPEYTVTYLGYAQGGRNGTGFQTGAELARDKNNLYGLIELVQFNVSDDHLVASTKRTNTFSHVGLIVPDIAKTQSYLEKHGVTILKRVGMPVTEMIGPLQNAFGIGEFAGAHIAAKQALIKAQSLIGLEMLLMVEDPDGNMVEIQQQDPPSDSVL
;
A
#
# COMPACT_ATOMS: atom_id res chain seq x y z
N MET A 1 -27.08 7.68 68.67
CA MET A 1 -27.18 6.30 68.16
C MET A 1 -26.39 6.21 66.86
N TYR A 2 -25.54 5.19 66.78
CA TYR A 2 -24.53 4.93 65.75
C TYR A 2 -25.13 4.78 64.34
N TYR A 3 -24.62 5.56 63.36
CA TYR A 3 -24.66 5.13 61.96
C TYR A 3 -23.38 4.34 61.67
N LYS A 4 -23.55 3.03 61.46
CA LYS A 4 -22.48 2.11 61.11
C LYS A 4 -21.98 2.40 59.71
N SER A 5 -20.67 2.62 59.64
CA SER A 5 -19.83 2.43 58.47
C SER A 5 -20.01 1.02 57.90
N LEU A 6 -20.25 0.93 56.58
CA LEU A 6 -20.03 -0.26 55.77
C LEU A 6 -19.06 0.14 54.66
N ILE A 7 -17.81 -0.27 54.84
CA ILE A 7 -16.71 -0.17 53.87
C ILE A 7 -16.83 -1.35 52.85
N PRO A 8 -15.90 -1.49 51.91
CA PRO A 8 -16.06 -1.35 50.46
C PRO A 8 -16.16 -2.71 49.75
N GLY A 9 -16.60 -2.78 48.49
CA GLY A 9 -16.64 -4.11 47.86
C GLY A 9 -17.02 -4.17 46.40
N SER A 10 -16.44 -3.32 45.54
CA SER A 10 -16.57 -3.50 44.08
C SER A 10 -15.31 -3.00 43.35
N LEU A 11 -14.15 -3.58 43.66
CA LEU A 11 -12.92 -3.33 42.89
C LEU A 11 -12.15 -4.64 42.67
N ALA A 12 -12.76 -5.59 41.97
CA ALA A 12 -12.07 -6.79 41.48
C ALA A 12 -12.92 -7.53 40.43
N LEU A 13 -13.02 -7.02 39.20
CA LEU A 13 -13.48 -7.82 38.03
C LEU A 13 -13.32 -7.03 36.71
N LEU A 14 -12.10 -6.60 36.37
CA LEU A 14 -11.77 -6.07 35.03
C LEU A 14 -10.36 -6.49 34.55
N LEU A 15 -9.83 -7.60 35.07
CA LEU A 15 -8.53 -8.14 34.67
C LEU A 15 -8.67 -9.60 34.23
N ALA A 16 -9.36 -9.84 33.11
CA ALA A 16 -9.28 -11.11 32.36
C ALA A 16 -9.92 -11.00 30.97
N SER A 17 -9.53 -10.00 30.18
CA SER A 17 -9.72 -10.03 28.72
C SER A 17 -8.36 -9.88 28.04
N CYS A 18 -7.39 -10.67 28.51
CA CYS A 18 -6.12 -10.84 27.81
C CYS A 18 -6.28 -11.98 26.78
N ALA A 19 -6.16 -11.60 25.51
CA ALA A 19 -5.62 -12.40 24.43
C ALA A 19 -6.33 -13.73 24.10
N GLN A 20 -7.44 -13.63 23.34
CA GLN A 20 -7.79 -14.67 22.37
C GLN A 20 -7.75 -14.15 20.91
N ALA A 21 -6.88 -13.18 20.63
CA ALA A 21 -6.72 -12.63 19.28
C ALA A 21 -5.50 -13.15 18.50
N CYS A 22 -4.72 -14.09 19.06
CA CYS A 22 -3.59 -14.68 18.34
C CYS A 22 -3.66 -16.19 18.48
N SER A 23 -4.39 -16.87 17.59
CA SER A 23 -3.92 -18.18 17.17
C SER A 23 -2.75 -17.90 16.22
N PRO A 24 -1.49 -18.14 16.61
CA PRO A 24 -0.40 -18.07 15.65
C PRO A 24 -0.71 -19.07 14.55
N ARG A 25 -0.79 -18.60 13.31
CA ARG A 25 -0.85 -19.48 12.15
C ARG A 25 0.44 -20.31 12.18
N SER A 26 0.31 -21.60 12.44
CA SER A 26 1.46 -22.49 12.58
C SER A 26 1.96 -22.87 11.19
N ASP A 27 2.69 -21.97 10.55
CA ASP A 27 3.48 -22.31 9.34
C ASP A 27 4.78 -23.05 9.71
N ALA A 28 4.99 -23.31 11.00
CA ALA A 28 6.10 -24.06 11.56
C ALA A 28 6.01 -25.55 11.14
N GLY A 29 6.34 -25.84 9.89
CA GLY A 29 6.41 -27.21 9.38
C GLY A 29 6.54 -27.35 7.87
N ASP A 30 6.22 -26.33 7.07
CA ASP A 30 6.36 -26.43 5.61
C ASP A 30 7.76 -26.00 5.17
N SER A 31 8.61 -26.97 4.82
CA SER A 31 9.95 -26.75 4.28
C SER A 31 9.97 -26.02 2.93
N ASN A 32 8.80 -25.88 2.28
CA ASN A 32 8.65 -25.19 1.00
C ASN A 32 8.09 -23.77 1.15
N ASN A 33 7.79 -23.30 2.36
CA ASN A 33 7.35 -21.92 2.56
C ASN A 33 8.54 -20.97 2.32
N PRO A 34 8.49 -20.07 1.31
CA PRO A 34 9.58 -19.15 1.04
C PRO A 34 9.64 -17.98 2.04
N ILE A 35 8.63 -17.84 2.92
CA ILE A 35 8.53 -16.75 3.89
C ILE A 35 9.36 -17.06 5.13
N VAL A 36 10.35 -16.20 5.39
CA VAL A 36 11.11 -16.20 6.64
C VAL A 36 10.61 -15.08 7.53
N VAL A 37 10.00 -15.43 8.67
CA VAL A 37 9.54 -14.45 9.67
C VAL A 37 10.75 -13.81 10.36
N GLY A 38 10.75 -12.48 10.44
CA GLY A 38 11.78 -11.70 11.11
C GLY A 38 11.89 -12.05 12.60
N LYS A 39 13.12 -11.99 13.14
CA LYS A 39 13.44 -12.31 14.55
C LYS A 39 14.12 -11.15 15.27
N ASP A 40 14.05 -9.96 14.69
CA ASP A 40 14.66 -8.76 15.25
C ASP A 40 14.03 -8.42 16.60
N GLY A 41 14.84 -7.82 17.47
CA GLY A 41 14.39 -7.30 18.76
C GLY A 41 13.50 -6.07 18.60
N PRO A 42 13.02 -5.48 19.72
CA PRO A 42 12.28 -4.23 19.67
C PRO A 42 13.12 -3.11 19.02
N ALA A 43 12.44 -2.14 18.41
CA ALA A 43 13.10 -0.96 17.85
C ALA A 43 13.90 -0.19 18.93
N PRO A 44 15.04 0.44 18.58
CA PRO A 44 15.80 1.26 19.51
C PRO A 44 14.97 2.42 20.07
N ALA A 45 15.19 2.80 21.33
CA ALA A 45 14.43 3.84 22.01
C ALA A 45 14.57 5.22 21.33
N GLU A 46 15.70 5.45 20.65
CA GLU A 46 16.00 6.67 19.89
C GLU A 46 15.11 6.84 18.65
N SER A 47 14.51 5.75 18.16
CA SER A 47 13.58 5.76 17.02
C SER A 47 12.11 5.83 17.44
N LEU A 48 11.84 6.04 18.74
CA LEU A 48 10.49 6.11 19.26
C LEU A 48 9.69 7.22 18.56
N GLY A 49 8.55 6.84 17.97
CA GLY A 49 7.67 7.74 17.24
C GLY A 49 8.04 7.96 15.78
N TYR A 50 9.10 7.34 15.26
CA TYR A 50 9.40 7.37 13.83
C TYR A 50 8.34 6.58 13.07
N ALA A 51 7.93 7.12 11.92
CA ALA A 51 6.95 6.48 11.05
C ALA A 51 7.16 6.94 9.60
N ILE A 52 6.79 6.07 8.67
CA ILE A 52 6.75 6.41 7.25
C ILE A 52 5.50 7.26 7.01
N ASN A 53 5.70 8.54 6.70
CA ASN A 53 4.62 9.48 6.44
C ASN A 53 4.10 9.39 5.00
N HIS A 54 5.01 9.47 4.03
CA HIS A 54 4.69 9.56 2.61
C HIS A 54 5.73 8.90 1.70
N PHE A 55 5.32 8.64 0.47
CA PHE A 55 6.20 8.37 -0.67
C PHE A 55 6.04 9.48 -1.70
N GLY A 56 7.17 9.97 -2.23
CA GLY A 56 7.21 10.99 -3.27
C GLY A 56 7.26 10.37 -4.66
N LEU A 57 6.36 10.80 -5.53
CA LEU A 57 6.33 10.46 -6.96
C LEU A 57 6.54 11.73 -7.78
N LEU A 58 7.44 11.64 -8.74
CA LEU A 58 7.62 12.69 -9.74
C LEU A 58 6.55 12.52 -10.82
N THR A 59 5.97 13.63 -11.29
CA THR A 59 4.95 13.62 -12.33
C THR A 59 5.21 14.66 -13.41
N THR A 60 4.85 14.31 -14.65
CA THR A 60 4.76 15.29 -15.74
C THR A 60 3.35 15.86 -15.90
N ASN A 61 2.33 15.18 -15.37
CA ASN A 61 0.92 15.54 -15.49
C ASN A 61 0.19 15.45 -14.14
N LEU A 62 0.33 16.51 -13.34
CA LEU A 62 -0.23 16.58 -12.00
C LEU A 62 -1.75 16.37 -11.96
N GLU A 63 -2.50 16.90 -12.93
CA GLU A 63 -3.96 16.77 -12.95
C GLU A 63 -4.40 15.32 -13.24
N ALA A 64 -3.71 14.60 -14.12
CA ALA A 64 -4.00 13.19 -14.34
C ALA A 64 -3.73 12.36 -13.08
N MET A 65 -2.62 12.61 -12.40
CA MET A 65 -2.27 11.94 -11.14
C MET A 65 -3.27 12.27 -10.02
N LYS A 66 -3.70 13.53 -9.90
CA LYS A 66 -4.75 13.94 -8.94
C LYS A 66 -6.08 13.28 -9.25
N HIS A 67 -6.46 13.14 -10.53
CA HIS A 67 -7.66 12.41 -10.91
C HIS A 67 -7.58 10.93 -10.53
N PHE A 68 -6.44 10.27 -10.83
CA PHE A 68 -6.26 8.86 -10.49
C PHE A 68 -6.25 8.60 -8.99
N TYR A 69 -5.36 9.25 -8.23
CA TYR A 69 -5.27 9.03 -6.78
C TYR A 69 -6.46 9.63 -6.02
N GLY A 70 -6.96 10.78 -6.46
CA GLY A 70 -8.04 11.50 -5.80
C GLY A 70 -9.42 10.97 -6.14
N ASP A 71 -9.82 11.07 -7.41
CA ASP A 71 -11.20 10.77 -7.82
C ASP A 71 -11.44 9.26 -7.98
N ILE A 72 -10.49 8.54 -8.58
CA ILE A 72 -10.65 7.10 -8.83
C ILE A 72 -10.36 6.31 -7.56
N LEU A 73 -9.20 6.51 -6.94
CA LEU A 73 -8.81 5.75 -5.74
C LEU A 73 -9.39 6.34 -4.44
N GLY A 74 -9.94 7.55 -4.46
CA GLY A 74 -10.65 8.13 -3.32
C GLY A 74 -9.75 8.77 -2.27
N MET A 75 -8.48 9.04 -2.59
CA MET A 75 -7.63 9.84 -1.71
C MET A 75 -8.13 11.29 -1.70
N ARG A 76 -7.88 12.00 -0.61
CA ARG A 76 -8.27 13.39 -0.44
C ARG A 76 -7.05 14.28 -0.64
N LEU A 77 -7.22 15.35 -1.40
CA LEU A 77 -6.25 16.42 -1.46
C LEU A 77 -6.11 17.07 -0.08
N LEU A 78 -4.89 17.09 0.45
CA LEU A 78 -4.54 17.85 1.65
C LEU A 78 -4.29 19.31 1.25
N PHE A 79 -3.34 19.51 0.34
CA PHE A 79 -2.98 20.81 -0.21
C PHE A 79 -2.13 20.67 -1.47
N ASP A 80 -2.13 21.74 -2.26
CA ASP A 80 -1.14 22.04 -3.29
C ASP A 80 -0.21 23.15 -2.75
N ALA A 81 1.10 22.88 -2.71
CA ALA A 81 2.12 23.86 -2.39
C ALA A 81 2.76 24.35 -3.69
N HIS A 82 2.26 25.46 -4.22
CA HIS A 82 2.84 26.15 -5.37
C HIS A 82 4.09 26.93 -4.93
N VAL A 83 5.25 26.29 -5.02
CA VAL A 83 6.53 26.88 -4.57
C VAL A 83 7.00 27.94 -5.55
N THR A 84 6.86 27.68 -6.85
CA THR A 84 7.03 28.64 -7.94
C THR A 84 5.92 28.41 -8.98
N PRO A 85 5.76 29.29 -10.00
CA PRO A 85 4.82 29.04 -11.11
C PRO A 85 5.06 27.70 -11.84
N GLU A 86 6.30 27.20 -11.81
CA GLU A 86 6.71 25.98 -12.49
C GLU A 86 6.80 24.75 -11.58
N TYR A 87 6.85 24.92 -10.26
CA TYR A 87 7.09 23.85 -9.31
C TYR A 87 6.00 23.74 -8.25
N THR A 88 5.32 22.58 -8.23
CA THR A 88 4.23 22.28 -7.28
C THR A 88 4.48 20.97 -6.56
N VAL A 89 4.24 20.97 -5.25
CA VAL A 89 4.23 19.76 -4.41
C VAL A 89 2.81 19.55 -3.88
N THR A 90 2.22 18.40 -4.17
CA THR A 90 0.84 18.07 -3.82
C THR A 90 0.81 16.89 -2.87
N TYR A 91 0.03 16.97 -1.80
CA TYR A 91 -0.16 15.85 -0.89
C TYR A 91 -1.57 15.30 -0.95
N LEU A 92 -1.69 13.98 -1.11
CA LEU A 92 -2.95 13.25 -1.01
C LEU A 92 -2.88 12.18 0.09
N GLY A 93 -4.01 11.90 0.73
CA GLY A 93 -4.12 10.88 1.77
C GLY A 93 -5.55 10.37 1.95
N TYR A 94 -5.71 9.16 2.46
CA TYR A 94 -7.02 8.69 2.90
C TYR A 94 -7.41 9.32 4.24
N ALA A 95 -8.72 9.48 4.44
CA ALA A 95 -9.25 9.83 5.76
C ALA A 95 -8.93 8.72 6.77
N GLN A 96 -8.38 9.09 7.93
CA GLN A 96 -7.89 8.12 8.92
C GLN A 96 -9.01 7.59 9.83
N GLY A 97 -10.10 8.34 10.01
CA GLY A 97 -11.23 7.97 10.86
C GLY A 97 -12.34 7.15 10.19
N GLY A 98 -12.14 6.66 8.95
CA GLY A 98 -13.26 6.28 8.08
C GLY A 98 -12.97 5.26 6.99
N ARG A 99 -12.07 4.31 7.20
CA ARG A 99 -11.72 3.30 6.17
C ARG A 99 -12.90 2.42 5.71
N ASN A 100 -13.99 2.40 6.48
CA ASN A 100 -15.30 1.80 6.15
C ASN A 100 -16.29 2.79 5.49
N GLY A 101 -15.83 3.97 5.10
CA GLY A 101 -16.64 5.05 4.53
C GLY A 101 -17.38 5.95 5.52
N THR A 102 -17.23 5.76 6.84
CA THR A 102 -18.01 6.52 7.84
C THR A 102 -17.30 7.75 8.39
N GLY A 103 -16.00 7.89 8.15
CA GLY A 103 -15.19 9.01 8.61
C GLY A 103 -14.88 9.96 7.47
N PHE A 104 -15.46 11.15 7.52
CA PHE A 104 -15.13 12.24 6.63
C PHE A 104 -14.09 13.14 7.30
N GLN A 105 -13.02 13.50 6.58
CA GLN A 105 -12.10 14.56 6.95
C GLN A 105 -11.94 15.50 5.75
N THR A 106 -12.03 16.79 6.02
CA THR A 106 -11.76 17.84 5.05
C THR A 106 -10.26 17.90 4.72
N GLY A 107 -9.91 18.48 3.57
CA GLY A 107 -8.50 18.74 3.23
C GLY A 107 -7.79 19.58 4.30
N ALA A 108 -8.49 20.55 4.90
CA ALA A 108 -7.95 21.38 5.98
C ALA A 108 -7.63 20.58 7.25
N GLU A 109 -8.49 19.64 7.65
CA GLU A 109 -8.23 18.75 8.79
C GLU A 109 -7.05 17.83 8.51
N LEU A 110 -7.00 17.23 7.31
CA LEU A 110 -5.89 16.36 6.91
C LEU A 110 -4.57 17.15 6.82
N ALA A 111 -4.59 18.37 6.30
CA ALA A 111 -3.42 19.23 6.21
C ALA A 111 -2.88 19.63 7.59
N ARG A 112 -3.77 19.99 8.53
CA ARG A 112 -3.41 20.26 9.93
C ARG A 112 -2.71 19.06 10.56
N ASP A 113 -3.19 17.86 10.27
CA ASP A 113 -2.74 16.63 10.93
C ASP A 113 -1.62 15.92 10.15
N LYS A 114 -1.18 16.45 8.98
CA LYS A 114 -0.29 15.78 8.00
C LYS A 114 0.87 15.00 8.61
N ASN A 115 1.59 15.59 9.56
CA ASN A 115 2.79 14.97 10.16
C ASN A 115 2.46 13.78 11.08
N ASN A 116 1.19 13.63 11.46
CA ASN A 116 0.67 12.50 12.22
C ASN A 116 -0.20 11.55 11.36
N LEU A 117 -0.30 11.81 10.05
CA LEU A 117 -0.92 10.88 9.10
C LEU A 117 0.13 9.92 8.53
N TYR A 118 -0.31 8.77 8.04
CA TYR A 118 0.54 7.78 7.41
C TYR A 118 -0.04 7.34 6.07
N GLY A 119 0.83 6.86 5.17
CA GLY A 119 0.44 6.38 3.85
C GLY A 119 -0.03 7.48 2.91
N LEU A 120 0.62 8.66 2.97
CA LEU A 120 0.35 9.74 2.04
C LEU A 120 1.13 9.54 0.72
N ILE A 121 0.61 10.13 -0.35
CA ILE A 121 1.33 10.29 -1.62
C ILE A 121 1.69 11.77 -1.77
N GLU A 122 2.96 12.03 -2.01
CA GLU A 122 3.48 13.34 -2.42
C GLU A 122 3.70 13.32 -3.93
N LEU A 123 3.01 14.18 -4.67
CA LEU A 123 3.21 14.37 -6.11
C LEU A 123 4.04 15.63 -6.33
N VAL A 124 5.17 15.50 -7.02
CA VAL A 124 6.09 16.60 -7.30
C VAL A 124 6.12 16.84 -8.79
N GLN A 125 5.70 18.04 -9.22
CA GLN A 125 5.72 18.45 -10.62
C GLN A 125 6.68 19.63 -10.82
N PHE A 126 7.55 19.49 -11.82
CA PHE A 126 8.22 20.61 -12.47
C PHE A 126 7.70 20.70 -13.92
N ASN A 127 6.81 21.65 -14.18
CA ASN A 127 5.97 21.65 -15.40
C ASN A 127 6.70 22.14 -16.67
N VAL A 128 7.93 22.64 -16.55
CA VAL A 128 8.78 23.06 -17.69
C VAL A 128 10.00 22.15 -17.88
N SER A 129 9.97 20.92 -17.33
CA SER A 129 11.05 19.96 -17.55
C SER A 129 11.15 19.55 -19.02
N ASP A 130 12.36 19.62 -19.58
CA ASP A 130 12.69 19.04 -20.90
C ASP A 130 13.01 17.54 -20.81
N ASP A 131 13.10 16.98 -19.60
CA ASP A 131 13.37 15.56 -19.38
C ASP A 131 12.09 14.71 -19.43
N HIS A 132 12.25 13.46 -19.85
CA HIS A 132 11.18 12.46 -19.87
C HIS A 132 11.40 11.45 -18.75
N LEU A 133 10.56 11.53 -17.72
CA LEU A 133 10.55 10.56 -16.62
C LEU A 133 10.25 9.16 -17.17
N VAL A 134 11.10 8.19 -16.82
CA VAL A 134 10.94 6.79 -17.24
C VAL A 134 10.31 5.99 -16.12
N ALA A 135 9.06 5.60 -16.33
CA ALA A 135 8.27 4.84 -15.37
C ALA A 135 8.83 3.44 -15.09
N SER A 136 8.54 2.90 -13.90
CA SER A 136 9.01 1.56 -13.48
C SER A 136 8.47 0.45 -14.40
N THR A 137 7.28 0.64 -14.99
CA THR A 137 6.73 -0.30 -15.97
C THR A 137 7.42 -0.23 -17.34
N LYS A 138 8.07 0.88 -17.68
CA LYS A 138 8.81 1.01 -18.96
C LYS A 138 10.24 0.54 -18.84
N ARG A 139 10.88 0.80 -17.70
CA ARG A 139 12.25 0.38 -17.43
C ARG A 139 12.43 0.17 -15.94
N THR A 140 13.09 -0.93 -15.57
CA THR A 140 13.47 -1.18 -14.19
C THR A 140 14.23 0.01 -13.62
N ASN A 141 13.76 0.50 -12.48
CA ASN A 141 14.39 1.54 -11.69
C ASN A 141 14.31 1.14 -10.19
N THR A 142 14.67 2.05 -9.28
CA THR A 142 14.72 1.76 -7.83
C THR A 142 13.34 1.71 -7.17
N PHE A 143 12.30 2.24 -7.81
CA PHE A 143 10.94 2.27 -7.27
C PHE A 143 10.07 1.23 -7.98
N SER A 144 9.59 0.22 -7.25
CA SER A 144 8.75 -0.81 -7.86
C SER A 144 7.28 -0.37 -7.95
N HIS A 145 6.63 -0.19 -6.79
CA HIS A 145 5.20 0.09 -6.72
C HIS A 145 4.77 0.69 -5.37
N VAL A 146 3.56 1.25 -5.35
CA VAL A 146 2.77 1.55 -4.15
C VAL A 146 1.86 0.36 -3.85
N GLY A 147 1.72 -0.02 -2.57
CA GLY A 147 0.77 -1.04 -2.13
C GLY A 147 -0.52 -0.43 -1.55
N LEU A 148 -1.67 -1.00 -1.91
CA LEU A 148 -2.99 -0.65 -1.41
C LEU A 148 -3.71 -1.88 -0.86
N ILE A 149 -4.47 -1.67 0.21
CA ILE A 149 -5.36 -2.69 0.78
C ILE A 149 -6.80 -2.29 0.52
N VAL A 150 -7.61 -3.23 -0.01
CA VAL A 150 -9.01 -3.00 -0.31
C VAL A 150 -9.93 -4.06 0.32
N PRO A 151 -11.19 -3.70 0.64
CA PRO A 151 -12.12 -4.65 1.26
C PRO A 151 -12.64 -5.75 0.33
N ASP A 152 -12.66 -5.53 -0.99
CA ASP A 152 -13.14 -6.50 -1.98
C ASP A 152 -12.41 -6.28 -3.31
N ILE A 153 -11.36 -7.05 -3.53
CA ILE A 153 -10.45 -6.88 -4.66
C ILE A 153 -11.13 -7.16 -6.00
N ALA A 154 -12.12 -8.06 -6.05
CA ALA A 154 -12.86 -8.35 -7.27
C ALA A 154 -13.75 -7.16 -7.67
N LYS A 155 -14.46 -6.55 -6.71
CA LYS A 155 -15.21 -5.32 -6.96
C LYS A 155 -14.29 -4.16 -7.33
N THR A 156 -13.13 -4.04 -6.68
CA THR A 156 -12.13 -3.03 -7.03
C THR A 156 -11.65 -3.22 -8.47
N GLN A 157 -11.33 -4.44 -8.90
CA GLN A 157 -10.91 -4.69 -10.29
C GLN A 157 -11.99 -4.24 -11.28
N SER A 158 -13.24 -4.66 -11.10
CA SER A 158 -14.33 -4.26 -11.99
C SER A 158 -14.56 -2.74 -12.01
N TYR A 159 -14.42 -2.09 -10.85
CA TYR A 159 -14.50 -0.64 -10.73
C TYR A 159 -13.39 0.06 -11.53
N LEU A 160 -12.14 -0.38 -11.38
CA LEU A 160 -10.98 0.21 -12.07
C LEU A 160 -11.05 -0.01 -13.59
N GLU A 161 -11.45 -1.21 -14.04
CA GLU A 161 -11.67 -1.50 -15.46
C GLU A 161 -12.75 -0.58 -16.06
N LYS A 162 -13.85 -0.33 -15.33
CA LYS A 162 -14.90 0.60 -15.76
C LYS A 162 -14.41 2.06 -15.89
N HIS A 163 -13.42 2.45 -15.10
CA HIS A 163 -12.82 3.78 -15.15
C HIS A 163 -11.63 3.88 -16.12
N GLY A 164 -11.40 2.84 -16.94
CA GLY A 164 -10.35 2.86 -17.96
C GLY A 164 -8.93 2.77 -17.39
N VAL A 165 -8.77 2.31 -16.16
CA VAL A 165 -7.46 2.10 -15.56
C VAL A 165 -6.76 0.92 -16.26
N THR A 166 -5.48 1.11 -16.58
CA THR A 166 -4.65 0.07 -17.19
C THR A 166 -4.39 -1.06 -16.19
N ILE A 167 -4.93 -2.24 -16.48
CA ILE A 167 -4.72 -3.45 -15.67
C ILE A 167 -3.47 -4.18 -16.17
N LEU A 168 -2.44 -4.27 -15.32
CA LEU A 168 -1.20 -4.99 -15.60
C LEU A 168 -1.32 -6.48 -15.28
N LYS A 169 -2.04 -6.82 -14.20
CA LYS A 169 -2.31 -8.20 -13.77
C LYS A 169 -3.68 -8.26 -13.11
N ARG A 170 -4.52 -9.21 -13.54
CA ARG A 170 -5.83 -9.48 -12.92
C ARG A 170 -5.70 -10.40 -11.70
N VAL A 171 -6.66 -10.30 -10.79
CA VAL A 171 -6.83 -11.24 -9.68
C VAL A 171 -7.13 -12.64 -10.22
N GLY A 172 -6.51 -13.66 -9.63
CA GLY A 172 -6.65 -15.07 -10.00
C GLY A 172 -5.86 -15.48 -11.25
N MET A 173 -5.22 -14.54 -11.93
CA MET A 173 -4.40 -14.84 -13.10
C MET A 173 -2.94 -15.04 -12.72
N PRO A 174 -2.29 -16.14 -13.13
CA PRO A 174 -0.85 -16.31 -12.98
C PRO A 174 -0.11 -15.33 -13.90
N VAL A 175 1.07 -14.89 -13.48
CA VAL A 175 2.01 -14.23 -14.38
C VAL A 175 2.74 -15.33 -15.16
N THR A 176 2.73 -15.25 -16.49
CA THR A 176 3.36 -16.29 -17.33
C THR A 176 4.50 -15.73 -18.18
N GLU A 177 4.55 -14.41 -18.31
CA GLU A 177 5.49 -13.67 -19.13
C GLU A 177 6.77 -13.35 -18.35
N MET A 178 7.92 -13.38 -19.05
CA MET A 178 9.23 -13.03 -18.50
C MET A 178 9.65 -11.59 -18.81
N ILE A 179 8.88 -10.90 -19.64
CA ILE A 179 9.13 -9.53 -20.09
C ILE A 179 7.81 -8.78 -20.13
N GLY A 180 7.88 -7.45 -20.06
CA GLY A 180 6.73 -6.58 -20.15
C GLY A 180 6.62 -5.62 -18.97
N PRO A 181 5.54 -4.82 -18.94
CA PRO A 181 5.35 -3.75 -17.97
C PRO A 181 5.44 -4.21 -16.51
N LEU A 182 4.74 -5.29 -16.18
CA LEU A 182 4.72 -5.86 -14.83
C LEU A 182 6.11 -6.33 -14.39
N GLN A 183 6.81 -7.04 -15.27
CA GLN A 183 8.13 -7.61 -14.99
C GLN A 183 9.19 -6.51 -14.87
N ASN A 184 9.08 -5.45 -15.67
CA ASN A 184 9.95 -4.28 -15.57
C ASN A 184 9.79 -3.60 -14.19
N ALA A 185 8.56 -3.42 -13.72
CA ALA A 185 8.26 -2.83 -12.42
C ALA A 185 8.75 -3.70 -11.25
N PHE A 186 8.70 -5.04 -11.38
CA PHE A 186 9.29 -5.97 -10.41
C PHE A 186 10.81 -6.12 -10.51
N GLY A 187 11.46 -5.44 -11.45
CA GLY A 187 12.91 -5.51 -11.63
C GLY A 187 13.44 -6.82 -12.21
N ILE A 188 12.57 -7.61 -12.84
CA ILE A 188 12.90 -8.91 -13.45
C ILE A 188 12.67 -8.93 -14.97
N GLY A 189 12.27 -7.80 -15.54
CA GLY A 189 11.90 -7.65 -16.94
C GLY A 189 13.09 -7.65 -17.90
N GLU A 190 12.91 -7.03 -19.07
CA GLU A 190 13.84 -7.10 -20.19
C GLU A 190 15.24 -6.53 -19.86
N PHE A 191 15.29 -5.55 -18.95
CA PHE A 191 16.52 -4.86 -18.55
C PHE A 191 17.28 -5.56 -17.41
N ALA A 192 16.71 -6.59 -16.79
CA ALA A 192 17.31 -7.33 -15.67
C ALA A 192 18.33 -8.41 -16.11
N GLY A 193 18.80 -8.35 -17.36
CA GLY A 193 19.77 -9.30 -17.92
C GLY A 193 19.18 -10.66 -18.36
N ALA A 194 20.05 -11.52 -18.89
CA ALA A 194 19.70 -12.77 -19.58
C ALA A 194 19.60 -14.01 -18.65
N HIS A 195 19.20 -13.84 -17.39
CA HIS A 195 19.09 -14.94 -16.41
C HIS A 195 17.80 -15.78 -16.60
N ILE A 196 17.62 -16.34 -17.80
CA ILE A 196 16.37 -17.02 -18.20
C ILE A 196 15.97 -18.14 -17.23
N ALA A 197 16.92 -18.97 -16.80
CA ALA A 197 16.63 -20.06 -15.85
C ALA A 197 16.11 -19.54 -14.49
N ALA A 198 16.65 -18.43 -14.00
CA ALA A 198 16.19 -17.80 -12.76
C ALA A 198 14.79 -17.19 -12.92
N LYS A 199 14.53 -16.51 -14.05
CA LYS A 199 13.20 -15.95 -14.36
C LYS A 199 12.14 -17.06 -14.46
N GLN A 200 12.47 -18.19 -15.08
CA GLN A 200 11.58 -19.35 -15.16
C GLN A 200 11.32 -19.97 -13.78
N ALA A 201 12.34 -20.06 -12.92
CA ALA A 201 12.17 -20.54 -11.56
C ALA A 201 11.25 -19.60 -10.75
N LEU A 202 11.42 -18.29 -10.90
CA LEU A 202 10.57 -17.29 -10.24
C LEU A 202 9.11 -17.38 -10.66
N ILE A 203 8.83 -17.48 -11.96
CA ILE A 203 7.46 -17.65 -12.48
C ILE A 203 6.78 -18.90 -11.87
N LYS A 204 7.53 -19.99 -11.67
CA LYS A 204 7.01 -21.21 -11.03
C LYS A 204 6.79 -21.05 -9.52
N ALA A 205 7.56 -20.17 -8.88
CA ALA A 205 7.55 -19.97 -7.43
C ALA A 205 6.58 -18.87 -6.97
N GLN A 206 6.10 -18.01 -7.85
CA GLN A 206 5.28 -16.85 -7.47
C GLN A 206 3.96 -17.20 -6.76
N SER A 207 3.39 -18.38 -7.02
CA SER A 207 2.18 -18.84 -6.35
C SER A 207 2.43 -19.13 -4.87
N LEU A 208 3.67 -19.45 -4.49
CA LEU A 208 4.07 -19.69 -3.10
C LEU A 208 3.93 -18.43 -2.24
N ILE A 209 4.00 -17.25 -2.85
CA ILE A 209 3.81 -15.95 -2.17
C ILE A 209 2.46 -15.32 -2.52
N GLY A 210 1.54 -16.07 -3.11
CA GLY A 210 0.19 -15.58 -3.36
C GLY A 210 0.05 -14.51 -4.45
N LEU A 211 1.03 -14.36 -5.35
CA LEU A 211 1.00 -13.30 -6.38
C LEU A 211 -0.29 -13.32 -7.21
N GLU A 212 -0.85 -14.49 -7.46
CA GLU A 212 -2.13 -14.69 -8.16
C GLU A 212 -3.30 -13.95 -7.49
N MET A 213 -3.29 -13.80 -6.17
CA MET A 213 -4.34 -13.12 -5.40
C MET A 213 -4.27 -11.60 -5.49
N LEU A 214 -3.21 -11.04 -6.08
CA LEU A 214 -3.01 -9.59 -6.15
C LEU A 214 -3.51 -9.01 -7.47
N LEU A 215 -3.96 -7.76 -7.44
CA LEU A 215 -4.28 -6.95 -8.61
C LEU A 215 -3.15 -5.94 -8.83
N MET A 216 -2.72 -5.76 -10.07
CA MET A 216 -1.68 -4.78 -10.43
C MET A 216 -2.23 -3.84 -11.48
N VAL A 217 -2.10 -2.55 -11.25
CA VAL A 217 -2.53 -1.49 -12.17
C VAL A 217 -1.42 -0.48 -12.41
N GLU A 218 -1.57 0.31 -13.46
CA GLU A 218 -0.66 1.41 -13.79
C GLU A 218 -1.34 2.75 -13.47
N ASP A 219 -0.62 3.65 -12.80
CA ASP A 219 -1.02 5.04 -12.65
C ASP A 219 -0.73 5.85 -13.93
N PRO A 220 -1.22 7.11 -14.07
CA PRO A 220 -1.06 7.88 -15.30
C PRO A 220 0.38 8.14 -15.75
N ASP A 221 1.36 8.13 -14.85
CA ASP A 221 2.78 8.30 -15.20
C ASP A 221 3.50 6.96 -15.43
N GLY A 222 2.80 5.83 -15.30
CA GLY A 222 3.37 4.51 -15.57
C GLY A 222 3.92 3.79 -14.34
N ASN A 223 3.65 4.28 -13.12
CA ASN A 223 4.08 3.57 -11.91
C ASN A 223 3.09 2.45 -11.60
N MET A 224 3.61 1.34 -11.07
CA MET A 224 2.75 0.23 -10.67
C MET A 224 2.10 0.50 -9.31
N VAL A 225 0.83 0.13 -9.19
CA VAL A 225 0.09 0.07 -7.93
C VAL A 225 -0.35 -1.38 -7.72
N GLU A 226 0.14 -1.98 -6.63
CA GLU A 226 -0.25 -3.30 -6.15
C GLU A 226 -1.46 -3.16 -5.23
N ILE A 227 -2.48 -3.97 -5.45
CA ILE A 227 -3.72 -3.95 -4.67
C ILE A 227 -3.94 -5.35 -4.10
N GLN A 228 -4.15 -5.41 -2.78
CA GLN A 228 -4.35 -6.63 -2.02
C GLN A 228 -5.69 -6.62 -1.30
N GLN A 229 -6.26 -7.82 -1.12
CA GLN A 229 -7.45 -8.04 -0.31
C GLN A 229 -7.11 -7.86 1.18
N GLN A 230 -7.92 -7.08 1.92
CA GLN A 230 -7.71 -6.83 3.35
C GLN A 230 -7.69 -8.11 4.19
N ASP A 231 -8.69 -8.96 3.98
CA ASP A 231 -8.83 -10.24 4.64
C ASP A 231 -8.63 -11.33 3.57
N PRO A 232 -7.41 -11.87 3.43
CA PRO A 232 -7.17 -12.93 2.47
C PRO A 232 -7.90 -14.23 2.88
N PRO A 233 -8.19 -15.15 1.95
CA PRO A 233 -8.80 -16.43 2.27
C PRO A 233 -8.02 -17.18 3.37
N SER A 234 -8.70 -17.99 4.19
CA SER A 234 -8.10 -18.72 5.32
C SER A 234 -6.91 -19.64 4.96
N ASP A 235 -6.74 -19.93 3.67
CA ASP A 235 -5.74 -20.85 3.12
C ASP A 235 -4.63 -20.09 2.36
N SER A 236 -4.67 -18.75 2.37
CA SER A 236 -3.68 -17.84 1.77
C SER A 236 -2.35 -17.89 2.53
N VAL A 237 -1.20 -17.99 1.86
CA VAL A 237 0.11 -17.90 2.54
C VAL A 237 0.46 -16.46 2.99
N LEU A 238 -0.31 -15.47 2.50
CA LEU A 238 -0.28 -14.07 2.93
C LEU A 238 -1.30 -13.80 4.03
#